data_AF-A0AAQ3G9E9-F1
#
_entry.id   AF-A0AAQ3G9E9-F1
#
_cell.length_a   1.000
_cell.length_b   1.000
_cell.length_c   1.000
_cell.angle_alpha   90.00
_cell.angle_beta   90.00
_cell.angle_gamma   90.00
#
_symmetry.space_group_name_H-M   'P 1'
#
loop_
_entity.id
_entity.type
_entity.pdbx_description
1 polymer ?
#
loop_
_entity_poly.entity_id
_entity_poly.type
_entity_poly.pdbx_seq_one_letter_code
_entity_poly.pdbx_strand_id
1 'polypeptide(L)'
;MENSDIARQLSTFRKTIDNIDAALIHLLAERFRCTDEVGLLKARYQLPAVDEAREQQQYQRLAALAQEAELDTAIVQRLMQLVIGEVVERHRQIAARHAPTPPITPPLGADPGATYRSNQTNEQNRMKWPTIEQIRSFTDLPYGYSWDYLKREEINVATDFFRTWFPSISVGLASPFLDQQFYADNVVLEDDPDRGIFATVVRQNDEIVAIATWEKIDGADVIFGRVGAVAKPHRQARLAVAAQDLGEKIGTFMGAGLIYGMATTRTPYMQQALEQAGYKAVGIMPGLDREETAPGIVRRVYEVIYVKRLAPHADFLIPTGHNLTPTVARLYADIFQGDDDTN
;
A
#
# COMPACT_ATOMS: atom_id res chain seq x y z
N MET A 1 35.36 22.08 -31.23
CA MET A 1 33.90 22.32 -31.21
C MET A 1 33.10 21.06 -31.50
N GLU A 2 33.49 20.20 -32.45
CA GLU A 2 32.77 18.93 -32.74
C GLU A 2 32.64 17.96 -31.55
N ASN A 3 33.70 17.76 -30.76
CA ASN A 3 33.64 16.83 -29.62
C ASN A 3 32.70 17.25 -28.48
N SER A 4 32.51 18.57 -28.24
CA SER A 4 31.57 19.01 -27.19
C SER A 4 30.12 18.87 -27.64
N ASP A 5 29.84 18.95 -28.93
CA ASP A 5 28.49 18.78 -29.46
C ASP A 5 28.09 17.30 -29.51
N ILE A 6 29.02 16.40 -29.84
CA ILE A 6 28.83 14.95 -29.72
C ILE A 6 28.56 14.56 -28.25
N ALA A 7 29.34 15.08 -27.30
CA ALA A 7 29.15 14.79 -25.87
C ALA A 7 27.77 15.27 -25.36
N ARG A 8 27.30 16.44 -25.84
CA ARG A 8 25.98 16.99 -25.50
C ARG A 8 24.84 16.16 -26.08
N GLN A 9 24.96 15.73 -27.34
CA GLN A 9 23.98 14.84 -27.97
C GLN A 9 23.92 13.49 -27.26
N LEU A 10 25.06 12.86 -26.96
CA LEU A 10 25.11 11.61 -26.19
C LEU A 10 24.47 11.76 -24.81
N SER A 11 24.75 12.86 -24.11
CA SER A 11 24.12 13.12 -22.80
C SER A 11 22.60 13.26 -22.91
N THR A 12 22.09 13.82 -24.01
CA THR A 12 20.66 13.99 -24.23
C THR A 12 19.99 12.65 -24.51
N PHE A 13 20.59 11.82 -25.39
CA PHE A 13 20.09 10.48 -25.65
C PHE A 13 20.12 9.58 -24.41
N ARG A 14 21.18 9.65 -23.59
CA ARG A 14 21.27 8.90 -22.32
C ARG A 14 20.15 9.27 -21.36
N LYS A 15 19.86 10.55 -21.20
CA LYS A 15 18.74 10.99 -20.34
C LYS A 15 17.39 10.50 -20.86
N THR A 16 17.20 10.43 -22.18
CA THR A 16 16.00 9.83 -22.77
C THR A 16 15.94 8.32 -22.49
N ILE A 17 17.07 7.62 -22.60
CA ILE A 17 17.18 6.18 -22.26
C ILE A 17 16.81 5.96 -20.78
N ASP A 18 17.39 6.73 -19.85
CA ASP A 18 17.09 6.61 -18.41
C ASP A 18 15.58 6.77 -18.11
N ASN A 19 14.90 7.68 -18.80
CA ASN A 19 13.46 7.88 -18.65
C ASN A 19 12.65 6.70 -19.22
N ILE A 20 13.08 6.14 -20.35
CA ILE A 20 12.46 4.96 -20.97
C ILE A 20 12.66 3.75 -20.04
N ASP A 21 13.85 3.60 -19.47
CA ASP A 21 14.17 2.50 -18.54
C ASP A 21 13.32 2.59 -17.27
N ALA A 22 13.16 3.79 -16.69
CA ALA A 22 12.26 3.99 -15.55
C ALA A 22 10.81 3.60 -15.88
N ALA A 23 10.30 4.03 -17.04
CA ALA A 23 8.97 3.66 -17.49
C ALA A 23 8.83 2.15 -17.71
N LEU A 24 9.85 1.50 -18.27
CA LEU A 24 9.88 0.06 -18.49
C LEU A 24 9.82 -0.71 -17.15
N ILE A 25 10.57 -0.28 -16.14
CA ILE A 25 10.52 -0.88 -14.80
C ILE A 25 9.14 -0.74 -14.17
N HIS A 26 8.51 0.44 -14.26
CA HIS A 26 7.16 0.63 -13.74
C HIS A 26 6.11 -0.23 -14.45
N LEU A 27 6.20 -0.36 -15.78
CA LEU A 27 5.31 -1.21 -16.57
C LEU A 27 5.50 -2.70 -16.24
N LEU A 28 6.74 -3.13 -16.02
CA LEU A 28 7.03 -4.50 -15.58
C LEU A 28 6.47 -4.75 -14.17
N ALA A 29 6.67 -3.82 -13.23
CA ALA A 29 6.13 -3.94 -11.88
C ALA A 29 4.60 -4.09 -11.89
N GLU A 30 3.90 -3.26 -12.67
CA GLU A 30 2.44 -3.34 -12.81
C GLU A 30 2.00 -4.64 -13.50
N ARG A 31 2.74 -5.11 -14.50
CA ARG A 31 2.50 -6.40 -15.14
C ARG A 31 2.65 -7.55 -14.13
N PHE A 32 3.69 -7.52 -13.29
CA PHE A 32 3.93 -8.53 -12.27
C PHE A 32 2.81 -8.53 -11.22
N ARG A 33 2.39 -7.35 -10.75
CA ARG A 33 1.24 -7.21 -9.85
C ARG A 33 -0.02 -7.86 -10.44
N CYS A 34 -0.34 -7.55 -11.70
CA CYS A 34 -1.47 -8.18 -12.39
C CYS A 34 -1.31 -9.71 -12.50
N THR A 35 -0.10 -10.21 -12.80
CA THR A 35 0.12 -11.65 -12.89
C THR A 35 0.06 -12.34 -11.53
N ASP A 36 0.40 -11.68 -10.43
CA ASP A 36 0.27 -12.25 -9.09
C ASP A 36 -1.19 -12.52 -8.74
N GLU A 37 -2.07 -11.58 -9.04
CA GLU A 37 -3.52 -11.75 -8.90
C GLU A 37 -4.03 -12.93 -9.74
N VAL A 38 -3.53 -13.07 -10.97
CA VAL A 38 -3.82 -14.26 -11.80
C VAL A 38 -3.31 -15.54 -11.14
N GLY A 39 -2.14 -15.51 -10.50
CA GLY A 39 -1.57 -16.64 -9.77
C GLY A 39 -2.41 -17.04 -8.55
N LEU A 40 -2.85 -16.07 -7.77
CA LEU A 40 -3.76 -16.27 -6.63
C LEU A 40 -5.10 -16.83 -7.08
N LEU A 41 -5.65 -16.30 -8.16
CA LEU A 41 -6.88 -16.80 -8.76
C LEU A 41 -6.72 -18.25 -9.23
N LYS A 42 -5.64 -18.56 -9.94
CA LYS A 42 -5.35 -19.93 -10.39
C LYS A 42 -5.20 -20.88 -9.21
N ALA A 43 -4.47 -20.50 -8.17
CA ALA A 43 -4.30 -21.33 -6.98
C ALA A 43 -5.63 -21.59 -6.25
N ARG A 44 -6.46 -20.55 -6.07
CA ARG A 44 -7.79 -20.66 -5.43
C ARG A 44 -8.70 -21.65 -6.15
N TYR A 45 -8.68 -21.66 -7.47
CA TYR A 45 -9.53 -22.54 -8.30
C TYR A 45 -8.80 -23.79 -8.80
N GLN A 46 -7.61 -24.09 -8.27
CA GLN A 46 -6.80 -25.27 -8.64
C GLN A 46 -6.53 -25.37 -10.15
N LEU A 47 -6.40 -24.22 -10.82
CA LEU A 47 -6.07 -24.13 -12.23
C LEU A 47 -4.57 -24.26 -12.45
N PRO A 48 -4.13 -24.82 -13.60
CA PRO A 48 -2.71 -24.98 -13.87
C PRO A 48 -1.99 -23.62 -14.00
N ALA A 49 -0.77 -23.55 -13.46
CA ALA A 49 0.09 -22.38 -13.56
C ALA A 49 0.41 -22.02 -15.02
N VAL A 50 0.53 -23.04 -15.87
CA VAL A 50 0.80 -22.92 -17.31
C VAL A 50 -0.48 -23.17 -18.09
N ASP A 51 -0.76 -22.30 -19.06
CA ASP A 51 -1.84 -22.45 -20.03
C ASP A 51 -1.22 -22.32 -21.43
N GLU A 52 -0.94 -23.47 -22.05
CA GLU A 52 -0.19 -23.53 -23.32
C GLU A 52 -0.91 -22.79 -24.46
N ALA A 53 -2.25 -22.85 -24.49
CA ALA A 53 -3.04 -22.15 -25.49
C ALA A 53 -2.94 -20.63 -25.31
N ARG A 54 -2.97 -20.15 -24.06
CA ARG A 54 -2.81 -18.74 -23.74
C ARG A 54 -1.40 -18.22 -24.04
N GLU A 55 -0.37 -19.03 -23.76
CA GLU A 55 1.03 -18.70 -24.03
C GLU A 55 1.31 -18.62 -25.52
N GLN A 56 0.82 -19.57 -26.32
CA GLN A 56 0.94 -19.52 -27.78
C GLN A 56 0.32 -18.25 -28.37
N GLN A 57 -0.88 -17.87 -27.92
CA GLN A 57 -1.52 -16.61 -28.33
C GLN A 57 -0.71 -15.38 -27.90
N GLN A 58 -0.08 -15.42 -26.72
CA GLN A 58 0.77 -14.33 -26.24
C GLN A 58 2.00 -14.18 -27.14
N TYR A 59 2.68 -15.28 -27.48
CA TYR A 59 3.84 -15.26 -28.37
C TYR A 59 3.50 -14.75 -29.77
N GLN A 60 2.36 -15.16 -30.35
CA GLN A 60 1.91 -14.67 -31.64
C GLN A 60 1.64 -13.16 -31.61
N ARG A 61 0.96 -12.66 -30.57
CA ARG A 61 0.72 -11.23 -30.40
C ARG A 61 2.00 -10.44 -30.19
N LEU A 62 2.95 -10.97 -29.41
CA LEU A 62 4.24 -10.32 -29.17
C LEU A 62 5.09 -10.24 -30.44
N ALA A 63 5.04 -11.27 -31.30
CA ALA A 63 5.73 -11.25 -32.59
C ALA A 63 5.16 -10.17 -33.52
N ALA A 64 3.83 -10.02 -33.58
CA ALA A 64 3.19 -8.95 -34.34
C ALA A 64 3.59 -7.55 -33.82
N LEU A 65 3.55 -7.35 -32.50
CA LEU A 65 3.96 -6.08 -31.88
C LEU A 65 5.44 -5.77 -32.10
N ALA A 66 6.31 -6.78 -32.09
CA ALA A 66 7.73 -6.61 -32.38
C ALA A 66 7.95 -6.15 -33.84
N GLN A 67 7.22 -6.75 -34.79
CA GLN A 67 7.28 -6.36 -36.20
C GLN A 67 6.76 -4.94 -36.43
N GLU A 68 5.64 -4.57 -35.80
CA GLU A 68 5.08 -3.20 -35.85
C GLU A 68 6.03 -2.15 -35.27
N ALA A 69 6.81 -2.52 -34.26
CA ALA A 69 7.79 -1.66 -33.61
C ALA A 69 9.19 -1.68 -34.26
N GLU A 70 9.36 -2.38 -35.40
CA GLU A 70 10.65 -2.59 -36.06
C GLU A 70 11.74 -3.18 -35.13
N LEU A 71 11.33 -4.00 -34.15
CA LEU A 71 12.20 -4.68 -33.21
C LEU A 71 12.44 -6.14 -33.64
N ASP A 72 13.66 -6.62 -33.43
CA ASP A 72 13.99 -8.03 -33.66
C ASP A 72 13.11 -8.92 -32.78
N THR A 73 12.28 -9.73 -33.44
CA THR A 73 11.36 -10.66 -32.79
C THR A 73 12.09 -11.62 -31.85
N ALA A 74 13.33 -12.01 -32.17
CA ALA A 74 14.13 -12.89 -31.33
C ALA A 74 14.53 -12.22 -30.01
N ILE A 75 14.77 -10.90 -30.00
CA ILE A 75 15.05 -10.14 -28.77
C ILE A 75 13.79 -10.08 -27.90
N VAL A 76 12.64 -9.75 -28.48
CA VAL A 76 11.37 -9.66 -27.75
C VAL A 76 10.97 -11.02 -27.17
N GLN A 77 11.15 -12.11 -27.93
CA GLN A 77 10.89 -13.46 -27.46
C GLN A 77 11.78 -13.83 -26.26
N ARG A 78 13.09 -13.59 -26.32
CA ARG A 78 14.00 -13.87 -25.20
C ARG A 78 13.64 -13.07 -23.95
N LEU A 79 13.35 -11.77 -24.11
CA LEU A 79 12.93 -10.92 -23.00
C LEU A 79 11.64 -11.43 -22.36
N MET A 80 10.63 -11.73 -23.18
CA MET A 80 9.33 -12.17 -22.67
C MET A 80 9.40 -13.59 -22.09
N GLN A 81 10.26 -14.46 -22.60
CA GLN A 81 10.52 -15.78 -22.01
C GLN A 81 11.09 -15.66 -20.59
N LEU A 82 12.02 -14.72 -20.35
CA LEU A 82 12.53 -14.45 -19.01
C LEU A 82 11.40 -13.97 -18.08
N VAL A 83 10.61 -12.99 -18.53
CA VAL A 83 9.51 -12.43 -17.73
C VAL A 83 8.43 -13.47 -17.44
N ILE A 84 8.05 -14.29 -18.42
CA ILE A 84 7.04 -15.35 -18.25
C ILE A 84 7.58 -16.46 -17.33
N GLY A 85 8.86 -16.83 -17.48
CA GLY A 85 9.50 -17.81 -16.61
C GLY A 85 9.41 -17.42 -15.13
N GLU A 86 9.69 -16.15 -14.83
CA GLU A 86 9.56 -15.61 -13.47
C GLU A 86 8.11 -15.65 -12.97
N VAL A 87 7.14 -15.31 -13.83
CA VAL A 87 5.71 -15.39 -13.49
C VAL A 87 5.27 -16.82 -13.19
N VAL A 88 5.69 -17.79 -14.01
CA VAL A 88 5.34 -19.21 -13.82
C VAL A 88 5.90 -19.72 -12.51
N GLU A 89 7.15 -19.39 -12.20
CA GLU A 89 7.77 -19.78 -10.94
C GLU A 89 7.04 -19.14 -9.74
N ARG A 90 6.67 -17.87 -9.85
CA ARG A 90 5.87 -17.18 -8.83
C ARG A 90 4.47 -17.81 -8.66
N HIS A 91 3.82 -18.22 -9.75
CA HIS A 91 2.54 -18.95 -9.70
C HIS A 91 2.68 -20.31 -9.02
N ARG A 92 3.78 -21.05 -9.29
CA ARG A 92 4.06 -22.31 -8.59
C ARG A 92 4.27 -22.09 -7.10
N GLN A 93 4.99 -21.05 -6.70
CA GLN A 93 5.17 -20.70 -5.29
C GLN A 93 3.83 -20.33 -4.63
N ILE A 94 2.98 -19.56 -5.32
CA ILE A 94 1.63 -19.23 -4.85
C ILE A 94 0.81 -20.52 -4.69
N ALA A 95 0.80 -21.42 -5.69
CA ALA A 95 0.07 -22.69 -5.63
C ALA A 95 0.58 -23.63 -4.53
N ALA A 96 1.90 -23.70 -4.32
CA ALA A 96 2.53 -24.52 -3.27
C ALA A 96 2.15 -24.03 -1.87
N ARG A 97 2.04 -22.71 -1.67
CA ARG A 97 1.54 -22.11 -0.41
C ARG A 97 0.05 -22.37 -0.16
N HIS A 98 -0.72 -22.67 -1.21
CA HIS A 98 -2.15 -22.98 -1.12
C HIS A 98 -2.45 -24.49 -1.05
N ALA A 99 -1.44 -25.36 -1.11
CA ALA A 99 -1.61 -26.81 -0.99
C ALA A 99 -1.49 -27.26 0.49
N PRO A 100 -2.36 -28.16 0.99
CA PRO A 100 -2.25 -28.67 2.37
C PRO A 100 -1.02 -29.59 2.51
N THR A 101 -0.10 -29.27 3.43
CA THR A 101 1.20 -29.96 3.58
C THR A 101 1.18 -31.01 4.71
N PRO A 102 1.65 -32.26 4.50
CA PRO A 102 1.87 -33.27 5.56
C PRO A 102 3.25 -33.13 6.26
N PRO A 103 3.48 -33.78 7.44
CA PRO A 103 4.52 -33.35 8.38
C PRO A 103 5.95 -33.82 8.05
N ILE A 104 6.90 -33.02 8.55
CA ILE A 104 8.34 -32.94 8.24
C ILE A 104 9.17 -33.98 9.02
N THR A 105 10.31 -34.42 8.47
CA THR A 105 11.47 -34.89 9.27
C THR A 105 12.79 -34.41 8.64
N PRO A 106 13.68 -33.70 9.37
CA PRO A 106 15.04 -33.42 8.90
C PRO A 106 16.06 -34.40 9.51
N PRO A 107 17.20 -34.68 8.85
CA PRO A 107 18.43 -34.08 9.37
C PRO A 107 19.55 -33.70 8.37
N LEU A 108 20.32 -32.71 8.84
CA LEU A 108 21.75 -32.38 8.70
C LEU A 108 22.41 -32.08 7.33
N GLY A 109 22.88 -30.83 7.24
CA GLY A 109 24.28 -30.54 6.87
C GLY A 109 24.50 -29.64 5.65
N ALA A 110 24.67 -28.32 5.87
CA ALA A 110 25.71 -27.47 5.27
C ALA A 110 25.41 -25.98 5.55
N ASP A 111 26.39 -25.27 6.10
CA ASP A 111 26.50 -23.81 6.08
C ASP A 111 27.52 -23.44 5.00
N PRO A 112 27.26 -22.43 4.15
CA PRO A 112 28.09 -21.24 4.27
C PRO A 112 27.33 -19.92 3.95
N GLY A 113 27.30 -19.03 4.94
CA GLY A 113 27.84 -17.68 4.81
C GLY A 113 27.22 -16.76 3.73
N ALA A 114 26.24 -15.97 4.18
CA ALA A 114 25.76 -14.71 3.60
C ALA A 114 24.97 -14.80 2.28
N THR A 115 23.93 -15.64 2.26
CA THR A 115 22.79 -15.45 1.35
C THR A 115 21.77 -14.51 2.00
N TYR A 116 21.34 -13.50 1.22
CA TYR A 116 20.12 -12.73 1.43
C TYR A 116 19.07 -13.58 2.16
N ARG A 117 18.64 -13.15 3.35
CA ARG A 117 17.45 -13.70 3.98
C ARG A 117 16.28 -13.35 3.07
N SER A 118 15.99 -14.24 2.13
CA SER A 118 14.66 -14.37 1.57
C SER A 118 13.77 -14.64 2.77
N ASN A 119 13.03 -13.63 3.20
CA ASN A 119 11.98 -13.78 4.20
C ASN A 119 10.98 -14.78 3.62
N GLN A 120 11.17 -16.06 3.95
CA GLN A 120 10.05 -16.90 4.31
C GLN A 120 9.33 -16.13 5.40
N THR A 121 8.32 -15.34 5.03
CA THR A 121 7.31 -14.91 5.97
C THR A 121 6.65 -16.19 6.45
N ASN A 122 7.18 -16.71 7.56
CA ASN A 122 6.46 -17.59 8.45
C ASN A 122 5.03 -17.06 8.50
N GLU A 123 4.02 -17.89 8.28
CA GLU A 123 2.63 -17.50 8.56
C GLU A 123 2.47 -17.00 10.02
N GLN A 124 3.42 -17.36 10.90
CA GLN A 124 3.57 -16.82 12.25
C GLN A 124 4.02 -15.34 12.35
N ASN A 125 4.52 -14.69 11.29
CA ASN A 125 5.08 -13.34 11.35
C ASN A 125 4.32 -12.30 10.50
N ARG A 126 3.09 -12.60 10.07
CA ARG A 126 2.20 -11.58 9.47
C ARG A 126 1.57 -10.73 10.56
N MET A 127 1.44 -9.43 10.31
CA MET A 127 0.70 -8.53 11.19
C MET A 127 -0.76 -9.00 11.27
N LYS A 128 -1.29 -9.10 12.49
CA LYS A 128 -2.67 -9.54 12.75
C LYS A 128 -3.46 -8.42 13.38
N TRP A 129 -4.59 -8.10 12.77
CA TRP A 129 -5.47 -7.07 13.32
C TRP A 129 -5.94 -7.44 14.74
N PRO A 130 -6.01 -6.46 15.66
CA PRO A 130 -6.47 -6.67 17.02
C PRO A 130 -7.97 -6.99 17.08
N THR A 131 -8.40 -7.70 18.13
CA THR A 131 -9.82 -7.95 18.41
C THR A 131 -10.54 -6.65 18.79
N ILE A 132 -11.88 -6.66 18.77
CA ILE A 132 -12.63 -5.45 19.12
C ILE A 132 -12.46 -5.08 20.60
N GLU A 133 -12.33 -6.06 21.49
CA GLU A 133 -12.03 -5.80 22.91
C GLU A 133 -10.69 -5.11 23.08
N GLN A 134 -9.68 -5.52 22.30
CA GLN A 134 -8.37 -4.89 22.30
C GLN A 134 -8.45 -3.45 21.77
N ILE A 135 -9.14 -3.23 20.65
CA ILE A 135 -9.35 -1.89 20.07
C ILE A 135 -10.02 -0.95 21.08
N ARG A 136 -11.09 -1.40 21.73
CA ARG A 136 -11.79 -0.62 22.76
C ARG A 136 -10.92 -0.32 23.98
N SER A 137 -9.87 -1.11 24.23
CA SER A 137 -8.90 -0.88 25.31
C SER A 137 -7.75 0.05 24.91
N PHE A 138 -7.52 0.28 23.62
CA PHE A 138 -6.38 1.06 23.15
C PHE A 138 -6.61 2.56 23.32
N THR A 139 -7.80 3.05 23.01
CA THR A 139 -8.10 4.48 23.07
C THR A 139 -9.41 4.77 23.77
N ASP A 140 -9.38 5.75 24.66
CA ASP A 140 -10.58 6.30 25.27
C ASP A 140 -11.26 7.25 24.29
N LEU A 141 -12.57 7.10 24.16
CA LEU A 141 -13.41 8.05 23.45
C LEU A 141 -14.16 8.95 24.44
N PRO A 142 -14.60 10.14 24.01
CA PRO A 142 -15.47 10.97 24.84
C PRO A 142 -16.72 10.21 25.29
N TYR A 143 -17.29 10.62 26.42
CA TYR A 143 -18.50 9.99 26.96
C TYR A 143 -19.62 9.89 25.90
N GLY A 144 -20.21 8.69 25.79
CA GLY A 144 -21.28 8.39 24.83
C GLY A 144 -20.80 7.95 23.45
N TYR A 145 -19.49 7.83 23.23
CA TYR A 145 -18.91 7.27 22.01
C TYR A 145 -18.19 5.95 22.29
N SER A 146 -18.24 5.01 21.34
CA SER A 146 -17.55 3.72 21.46
C SER A 146 -17.00 3.25 20.13
N TRP A 147 -15.82 2.61 20.14
CA TRP A 147 -15.30 1.90 19.00
C TRP A 147 -16.02 0.59 18.79
N ASP A 148 -16.18 0.23 17.52
CA ASP A 148 -16.78 -1.04 17.16
C ASP A 148 -16.35 -1.47 15.75
N TYR A 149 -16.58 -2.73 15.40
CA TYR A 149 -16.36 -3.20 14.04
C TYR A 149 -17.48 -2.74 13.12
N LEU A 150 -17.13 -2.59 11.83
CA LEU A 150 -18.12 -2.50 10.78
C LEU A 150 -18.69 -3.91 10.54
N LYS A 151 -19.98 -4.10 10.77
CA LYS A 151 -20.63 -5.40 10.53
C LYS A 151 -20.96 -5.57 9.05
N ARG A 152 -21.08 -6.82 8.62
CA ARG A 152 -21.39 -7.15 7.22
C ARG A 152 -22.72 -6.55 6.77
N GLU A 153 -23.74 -6.61 7.62
CA GLU A 153 -25.06 -6.03 7.36
C GLU A 153 -25.07 -4.50 7.31
N GLU A 154 -24.01 -3.84 7.81
CA GLU A 154 -23.88 -2.39 7.87
C GLU A 154 -23.06 -1.81 6.71
N ILE A 155 -22.57 -2.63 5.78
CA ILE A 155 -21.79 -2.16 4.62
C ILE A 155 -22.57 -1.11 3.82
N ASN A 156 -23.89 -1.28 3.66
CA ASN A 156 -24.74 -0.28 3.01
C ASN A 156 -24.71 1.06 3.75
N VAL A 157 -24.86 1.02 5.08
CA VAL A 157 -24.80 2.20 5.95
C VAL A 157 -23.44 2.87 5.82
N ALA A 158 -22.34 2.12 5.78
CA ALA A 158 -20.99 2.67 5.59
C ALA A 158 -20.83 3.36 4.22
N THR A 159 -21.30 2.75 3.13
CA THR A 159 -21.22 3.39 1.81
C THR A 159 -22.05 4.67 1.75
N ASP A 160 -23.26 4.67 2.31
CA ASP A 160 -24.12 5.87 2.37
C ASP A 160 -23.56 6.94 3.29
N PHE A 161 -22.91 6.55 4.37
CA PHE A 161 -22.19 7.44 5.27
C PHE A 161 -21.10 8.20 4.52
N PHE A 162 -20.28 7.52 3.72
CA PHE A 162 -19.27 8.18 2.90
C PHE A 162 -19.87 9.07 1.81
N ARG A 163 -20.93 8.65 1.12
CA ARG A 163 -21.65 9.50 0.14
C ARG A 163 -22.17 10.78 0.78
N THR A 164 -22.63 10.71 2.03
CA THR A 164 -23.21 11.84 2.76
C THR A 164 -22.15 12.78 3.31
N TRP A 165 -21.14 12.23 3.98
CA TRP A 165 -20.20 13.01 4.78
C TRP A 165 -18.85 13.27 4.12
N PHE A 166 -18.53 12.52 3.06
CA PHE A 166 -17.32 12.70 2.27
C PHE A 166 -17.55 12.40 0.76
N PRO A 167 -18.51 13.08 0.10
CA PRO A 167 -18.91 12.78 -1.27
C PRO A 167 -17.78 12.86 -2.31
N SER A 168 -16.73 13.64 -2.05
CA SER A 168 -15.61 13.80 -2.99
C SER A 168 -14.77 12.54 -3.19
N ILE A 169 -14.93 11.51 -2.36
CA ILE A 169 -14.28 10.21 -2.59
C ILE A 169 -14.93 9.40 -3.71
N SER A 170 -15.95 9.94 -4.39
CA SER A 170 -16.57 9.33 -5.58
C SER A 170 -15.58 9.01 -6.71
N VAL A 171 -14.40 9.63 -6.68
CA VAL A 171 -13.29 9.43 -7.59
C VAL A 171 -12.01 9.20 -6.80
N GLY A 172 -10.97 8.72 -7.49
CA GLY A 172 -9.65 8.58 -6.87
C GLY A 172 -9.49 7.30 -6.05
N LEU A 173 -8.48 7.28 -5.18
CA LEU A 173 -8.02 6.10 -4.44
C LEU A 173 -8.99 5.62 -3.37
N ALA A 174 -9.84 6.50 -2.87
CA ALA A 174 -10.86 6.17 -1.87
C ALA A 174 -12.20 5.73 -2.50
N SER A 175 -12.39 5.83 -3.82
CA SER A 175 -13.63 5.43 -4.49
C SER A 175 -14.09 3.98 -4.27
N PRO A 176 -13.21 2.97 -4.10
CA PRO A 176 -13.65 1.61 -3.78
C PRO A 176 -14.47 1.52 -2.48
N PHE A 177 -14.31 2.44 -1.52
CA PHE A 177 -15.09 2.44 -0.28
C PHE A 177 -16.57 2.85 -0.48
N LEU A 178 -16.98 3.16 -1.71
CA LEU A 178 -18.38 3.33 -2.10
C LEU A 178 -18.98 2.07 -2.74
N ASP A 179 -18.20 1.01 -2.93
CA ASP A 179 -18.63 -0.28 -3.49
C ASP A 179 -18.75 -1.32 -2.37
N GLN A 180 -19.91 -1.98 -2.28
CA GLN A 180 -20.16 -3.01 -1.27
C GLN A 180 -19.27 -4.25 -1.47
N GLN A 181 -19.00 -4.62 -2.74
CA GLN A 181 -18.21 -5.79 -3.07
C GLN A 181 -16.76 -5.61 -2.59
N PHE A 182 -16.24 -4.37 -2.65
CA PHE A 182 -14.93 -4.03 -2.12
C PHE A 182 -14.79 -4.36 -0.62
N TYR A 183 -15.80 -4.07 0.20
CA TYR A 183 -15.77 -4.44 1.63
C TYR A 183 -15.74 -5.95 1.81
N ALA A 184 -16.59 -6.69 1.10
CA ALA A 184 -16.63 -8.14 1.18
C ALA A 184 -15.30 -8.80 0.77
N ASP A 185 -14.57 -8.18 -0.16
CA ASP A 185 -13.34 -8.72 -0.71
C ASP A 185 -12.06 -8.24 -0.01
N ASN A 186 -12.07 -7.10 0.67
CA ASN A 186 -10.83 -6.48 1.13
C ASN A 186 -10.84 -6.07 2.60
N VAL A 187 -12.02 -5.90 3.21
CA VAL A 187 -12.15 -5.35 4.55
C VAL A 187 -12.42 -6.47 5.56
N VAL A 188 -11.73 -6.42 6.70
CA VAL A 188 -11.97 -7.29 7.84
C VAL A 188 -13.41 -7.10 8.30
N LEU A 189 -14.13 -8.22 8.32
CA LEU A 189 -15.43 -8.36 8.95
C LEU A 189 -15.27 -9.36 10.10
N GLU A 190 -16.21 -9.41 11.04
CA GLU A 190 -16.13 -10.22 12.28
C GLU A 190 -15.63 -11.67 12.06
N ASP A 191 -15.95 -12.28 10.92
CA ASP A 191 -15.64 -13.67 10.59
C ASP A 191 -14.33 -13.89 9.80
N ASP A 192 -13.60 -12.83 9.41
CA ASP A 192 -12.48 -12.93 8.47
C ASP A 192 -11.35 -11.90 8.78
N PRO A 193 -10.52 -12.18 9.81
CA PRO A 193 -9.50 -11.25 10.30
C PRO A 193 -8.25 -11.15 9.41
N ASP A 194 -8.11 -12.00 8.39
CA ASP A 194 -6.90 -12.09 7.57
C ASP A 194 -6.86 -11.09 6.41
N ARG A 195 -7.95 -10.31 6.23
CA ARG A 195 -8.08 -9.29 5.20
C ARG A 195 -7.06 -8.16 5.36
N GLY A 196 -6.66 -7.58 4.23
CA GLY A 196 -5.63 -6.54 4.16
C GLY A 196 -6.07 -5.19 4.73
N ILE A 197 -7.38 -4.90 4.73
CA ILE A 197 -7.93 -3.62 5.20
C ILE A 197 -8.75 -3.84 6.44
N PHE A 198 -8.54 -3.02 7.45
CA PHE A 198 -9.34 -2.96 8.65
C PHE A 198 -10.24 -1.72 8.64
N ALA A 199 -11.52 -1.89 8.95
CA ALA A 199 -12.48 -0.80 9.11
C ALA A 199 -13.10 -0.82 10.51
N THR A 200 -13.00 0.29 11.21
CA THR A 200 -13.70 0.51 12.49
C THR A 200 -14.68 1.66 12.35
N VAL A 201 -15.70 1.62 13.19
CA VAL A 201 -16.70 2.67 13.30
C VAL A 201 -16.73 3.21 14.73
N VAL A 202 -17.06 4.49 14.85
CA VAL A 202 -17.45 5.08 16.13
C VAL A 202 -18.97 5.09 16.19
N ARG A 203 -19.52 4.58 17.28
CA ARG A 203 -20.95 4.62 17.57
C ARG A 203 -21.29 5.68 18.60
N GLN A 204 -22.45 6.32 18.44
CA GLN A 204 -23.14 7.08 19.48
C GLN A 204 -24.63 6.74 19.40
N ASN A 205 -25.22 6.30 20.52
CA ASN A 205 -26.60 5.80 20.56
C ASN A 205 -26.91 4.76 19.48
N ASP A 206 -26.00 3.80 19.30
CA ASP A 206 -26.04 2.73 18.29
C ASP A 206 -25.95 3.18 16.80
N GLU A 207 -25.82 4.48 16.52
CA GLU A 207 -25.63 5.00 15.17
C GLU A 207 -24.14 5.16 14.82
N ILE A 208 -23.77 4.85 13.57
CA ILE A 208 -22.43 5.10 13.04
C ILE A 208 -22.25 6.62 12.83
N VAL A 209 -21.33 7.23 13.59
CA VAL A 209 -21.04 8.68 13.53
C VAL A 209 -19.65 9.00 12.98
N ALA A 210 -18.77 8.00 12.89
CA ALA A 210 -17.49 8.09 12.20
C ALA A 210 -17.05 6.71 11.69
N ILE A 211 -16.24 6.71 10.63
CA ILE A 211 -15.59 5.52 10.06
C ILE A 211 -14.11 5.85 9.89
N ALA A 212 -13.24 4.92 10.24
CA ALA A 212 -11.80 4.99 9.97
C ALA A 212 -11.28 3.66 9.45
N THR A 213 -10.39 3.71 8.46
CA THR A 213 -9.89 2.53 7.77
C THR A 213 -8.38 2.56 7.58
N TRP A 214 -7.75 1.39 7.72
CA TRP A 214 -6.31 1.19 7.56
C TRP A 214 -6.03 -0.05 6.73
N GLU A 215 -4.96 -0.03 5.96
CA GLU A 215 -4.45 -1.17 5.22
C GLU A 215 -3.11 -1.61 5.80
N LYS A 216 -2.92 -2.91 5.99
CA LYS A 216 -1.63 -3.47 6.39
C LYS A 216 -0.84 -3.88 5.16
N ILE A 217 0.43 -3.50 5.13
CA ILE A 217 1.37 -3.86 4.07
C ILE A 217 2.34 -4.88 4.68
N ASP A 218 1.94 -6.15 4.62
CA ASP A 218 2.73 -7.28 5.14
C ASP A 218 4.11 -7.33 4.46
N GLY A 219 5.16 -7.61 5.22
CA GLY A 219 6.54 -7.73 4.73
C GLY A 219 7.34 -6.43 4.70
N ALA A 220 6.66 -5.28 4.58
CA ALA A 220 7.25 -3.98 4.88
C ALA A 220 6.98 -3.54 6.34
N ASP A 221 6.08 -4.24 7.02
CA ASP A 221 5.62 -3.95 8.38
C ASP A 221 5.10 -2.51 8.51
N VAL A 222 4.26 -2.11 7.53
CA VAL A 222 3.70 -0.75 7.43
C VAL A 222 2.18 -0.78 7.52
N ILE A 223 1.62 0.23 8.19
CA ILE A 223 0.19 0.56 8.11
C ILE A 223 -0.03 1.80 7.26
N PHE A 224 -1.01 1.75 6.37
CA PHE A 224 -1.45 2.86 5.55
C PHE A 224 -2.88 3.29 5.93
N GLY A 225 -3.06 4.52 6.41
CA GLY A 225 -4.39 5.11 6.62
C GLY A 225 -5.09 5.37 5.29
N ARG A 226 -6.21 4.68 5.05
CA ARG A 226 -6.91 4.68 3.75
C ARG A 226 -7.89 5.82 3.61
N VAL A 227 -8.99 5.74 4.35
CA VAL A 227 -10.03 6.76 4.34
C VAL A 227 -10.73 6.81 5.70
N GLY A 228 -11.13 8.01 6.10
CA GLY A 228 -11.97 8.18 7.26
C GLY A 228 -12.89 9.37 7.09
N ALA A 229 -14.05 9.31 7.74
CA ALA A 229 -15.03 10.38 7.74
C ALA A 229 -15.70 10.49 9.10
N VAL A 230 -16.02 11.72 9.50
CA VAL A 230 -16.79 12.02 10.71
C VAL A 230 -18.02 12.82 10.29
N ALA A 231 -19.18 12.36 10.74
CA ALA A 231 -20.44 13.04 10.49
C ALA A 231 -20.38 14.47 11.02
N LYS A 232 -20.92 15.43 10.24
CA LYS A 232 -20.75 16.87 10.52
C LYS A 232 -21.11 17.27 11.96
N PRO A 233 -22.19 16.75 12.59
CA PRO A 233 -22.53 17.08 13.97
C PRO A 233 -21.47 16.65 15.01
N HIS A 234 -20.64 15.64 14.70
CA HIS A 234 -19.70 15.05 15.65
C HIS A 234 -18.24 15.49 15.42
N ARG A 235 -17.96 16.37 14.45
CA ARG A 235 -16.59 16.81 14.13
C ARG A 235 -15.90 17.54 15.28
N GLN A 236 -16.66 18.18 16.17
CA GLN A 236 -16.12 18.84 17.36
C GLN A 236 -15.74 17.87 18.49
N ALA A 237 -16.16 16.61 18.42
CA ALA A 237 -15.85 15.58 19.41
C ALA A 237 -14.43 14.99 19.26
N ARG A 238 -13.59 15.55 18.38
CA ARG A 238 -12.19 15.15 18.14
C ARG A 238 -12.01 13.68 17.72
N LEU A 239 -13.05 13.06 17.16
CA LEU A 239 -13.02 11.65 16.73
C LEU A 239 -11.95 11.36 15.67
N ALA A 240 -11.62 12.33 14.80
CA ALA A 240 -10.56 12.15 13.82
C ALA A 240 -9.18 12.02 14.46
N VAL A 241 -8.90 12.77 15.54
CA VAL A 241 -7.66 12.68 16.31
C VAL A 241 -7.60 11.35 17.05
N ALA A 242 -8.72 10.95 17.68
CA ALA A 242 -8.82 9.65 18.34
C ALA A 242 -8.61 8.48 17.37
N ALA A 243 -9.07 8.59 16.12
CA ALA A 243 -8.78 7.60 15.09
C ALA A 243 -7.27 7.51 14.79
N GLN A 244 -6.56 8.64 14.70
CA GLN A 244 -5.10 8.60 14.44
C GLN A 244 -4.31 7.97 15.60
N ASP A 245 -4.69 8.28 16.85
CA ASP A 245 -4.14 7.64 18.06
C ASP A 245 -4.45 6.14 18.08
N LEU A 246 -5.66 5.75 17.65
CA LEU A 246 -6.01 4.34 17.51
C LEU A 246 -5.16 3.64 16.46
N GLY A 247 -4.97 4.24 15.28
CA GLY A 247 -4.14 3.66 14.21
C GLY A 247 -2.69 3.42 14.65
N GLU A 248 -2.11 4.34 15.42
CA GLU A 248 -0.78 4.17 16.04
C GLU A 248 -0.74 2.97 16.99
N LYS A 249 -1.72 2.86 17.89
CA LYS A 249 -1.76 1.77 18.88
C LYS A 249 -2.02 0.42 18.23
N ILE A 250 -2.89 0.38 17.21
CA ILE A 250 -3.10 -0.81 16.37
C ILE A 250 -1.78 -1.22 15.70
N GLY A 251 -1.08 -0.27 15.07
CA GLY A 251 0.20 -0.56 14.40
C GLY A 251 1.28 -1.04 15.35
N THR A 252 1.40 -0.38 16.51
CA THR A 252 2.36 -0.78 17.56
C THR A 252 2.05 -2.19 18.06
N PHE A 253 0.77 -2.48 18.32
CA PHE A 253 0.32 -3.81 18.73
C PHE A 253 0.62 -4.89 17.68
N MET A 254 0.47 -4.55 16.40
CA MET A 254 0.74 -5.42 15.26
C MET A 254 2.22 -5.65 14.98
N GLY A 255 3.11 -4.86 15.59
CA GLY A 255 4.55 -4.87 15.31
C GLY A 255 4.92 -4.11 14.04
N ALA A 256 4.08 -3.19 13.56
CA ALA A 256 4.40 -2.33 12.44
C ALA A 256 5.55 -1.38 12.80
N GLY A 257 6.48 -1.16 11.87
CA GLY A 257 7.55 -0.18 12.01
C GLY A 257 7.10 1.25 11.71
N LEU A 258 6.12 1.41 10.83
CA LEU A 258 5.67 2.70 10.33
C LEU A 258 4.15 2.73 10.15
N ILE A 259 3.52 3.86 10.46
CA ILE A 259 2.20 4.21 9.96
C ILE A 259 2.30 5.48 9.12
N TYR A 260 1.63 5.50 7.96
CA TYR A 260 1.53 6.71 7.15
C TYR A 260 0.12 6.94 6.66
N GLY A 261 -0.19 8.19 6.33
CA GLY A 261 -1.45 8.62 5.76
C GLY A 261 -1.25 9.82 4.86
N MET A 262 -2.27 10.15 4.09
CA MET A 262 -2.25 11.32 3.20
C MET A 262 -3.40 12.24 3.54
N ALA A 263 -3.15 13.54 3.39
CA ALA A 263 -4.16 14.57 3.57
C ALA A 263 -4.17 15.51 2.37
N THR A 264 -5.35 15.71 1.80
CA THR A 264 -5.59 16.70 0.73
C THR A 264 -5.10 18.09 1.14
N THR A 265 -4.52 18.84 0.20
CA THR A 265 -4.15 20.25 0.41
C THR A 265 -5.36 21.19 0.35
N ARG A 266 -6.55 20.68 0.04
CA ARG A 266 -7.77 21.50 -0.10
C ARG A 266 -8.33 21.99 1.23
N THR A 267 -8.19 21.18 2.29
CA THR A 267 -8.69 21.54 3.63
C THR A 267 -7.69 21.13 4.71
N PRO A 268 -7.49 21.95 5.76
CA PRO A 268 -6.47 21.68 6.77
C PRO A 268 -6.94 20.69 7.85
N TYR A 269 -8.21 20.27 7.87
CA TYR A 269 -8.77 19.51 8.99
C TYR A 269 -8.03 18.19 9.25
N MET A 270 -7.78 17.39 8.20
CA MET A 270 -7.06 16.13 8.37
C MET A 270 -5.57 16.36 8.65
N GLN A 271 -4.98 17.41 8.09
CA GLN A 271 -3.60 17.81 8.37
C GLN A 271 -3.43 18.12 9.87
N GLN A 272 -4.32 18.96 10.41
CA GLN A 272 -4.35 19.29 11.84
C GLN A 272 -4.59 18.06 12.72
N ALA A 273 -5.44 17.11 12.29
CA ALA A 273 -5.68 15.90 13.05
C ALA A 273 -4.45 14.99 13.12
N LEU A 274 -3.73 14.84 11.99
CA LEU A 274 -2.48 14.08 11.90
C LEU A 274 -1.37 14.74 12.73
N GLU A 275 -1.19 16.06 12.61
CA GLU A 275 -0.20 16.83 13.37
C GLU A 275 -0.47 16.75 14.89
N GLN A 276 -1.73 16.90 15.32
CA GLN A 276 -2.10 16.76 16.74
C GLN A 276 -1.91 15.35 17.27
N ALA A 277 -2.00 14.34 16.41
CA ALA A 277 -1.69 12.96 16.75
C ALA A 277 -0.19 12.64 16.64
N GLY A 278 0.67 13.65 16.41
CA GLY A 278 2.12 13.49 16.39
C GLY A 278 2.68 12.88 15.10
N TYR A 279 1.94 12.90 14.00
CA TYR A 279 2.47 12.56 12.69
C TYR A 279 3.32 13.72 12.16
N LYS A 280 4.44 13.40 11.51
CA LYS A 280 5.32 14.37 10.85
C LYS A 280 4.98 14.44 9.37
N ALA A 281 4.83 15.64 8.82
CA ALA A 281 4.75 15.84 7.38
C ALA A 281 6.13 15.58 6.75
N VAL A 282 6.21 14.70 5.74
CA VAL A 282 7.49 14.30 5.11
C VAL A 282 7.60 14.70 3.65
N GLY A 283 6.52 15.18 3.04
CA GLY A 283 6.52 15.62 1.66
C GLY A 283 5.13 15.95 1.13
N ILE A 284 5.10 16.50 -0.09
CA ILE A 284 3.87 16.74 -0.84
C ILE A 284 3.97 16.00 -2.16
N MET A 285 2.96 15.18 -2.47
CA MET A 285 2.91 14.38 -3.68
C MET A 285 1.87 14.90 -4.66
N PRO A 286 2.25 15.16 -5.93
CA PRO A 286 1.31 15.59 -6.96
C PRO A 286 0.58 14.40 -7.59
N GLY A 287 -0.75 14.43 -7.55
CA GLY A 287 -1.60 13.69 -8.49
C GLY A 287 -1.64 12.18 -8.34
N LEU A 288 -1.28 11.66 -7.16
CA LEU A 288 -1.59 10.27 -6.78
C LEU A 288 -3.11 10.09 -6.70
N ASP A 289 -3.81 11.07 -6.12
CA ASP A 289 -5.26 11.07 -5.99
C ASP A 289 -5.97 12.10 -6.89
N ARG A 290 -7.29 11.98 -6.97
CA ARG A 290 -8.17 12.86 -7.74
C ARG A 290 -9.38 13.23 -6.90
N GLU A 291 -9.82 14.48 -7.04
CA GLU A 291 -11.06 14.94 -6.43
C GLU A 291 -11.98 15.56 -7.49
N GLU A 292 -13.28 15.46 -7.24
CA GLU A 292 -14.29 16.23 -7.94
C GLU A 292 -14.38 17.64 -7.35
N THR A 293 -14.07 18.64 -8.17
CA THR A 293 -14.04 20.06 -7.76
C THR A 293 -15.38 20.76 -8.01
N ALA A 294 -16.14 20.26 -8.97
CA ALA A 294 -17.51 20.64 -9.34
C ALA A 294 -18.14 19.45 -10.07
N PRO A 295 -19.48 19.38 -10.22
CA PRO A 295 -20.15 18.27 -10.91
C PRO A 295 -19.52 17.96 -12.28
N GLY A 296 -18.95 16.76 -12.43
CA GLY A 296 -18.26 16.28 -13.62
C GLY A 296 -16.81 16.78 -13.82
N ILE A 297 -16.29 17.66 -12.96
CA ILE A 297 -14.94 18.24 -13.08
C ILE A 297 -13.98 17.59 -12.10
N VAL A 298 -13.24 16.59 -12.59
CA VAL A 298 -12.22 15.85 -11.84
C VAL A 298 -10.84 16.46 -12.05
N ARG A 299 -10.11 16.71 -10.96
CA ARG A 299 -8.73 17.23 -10.99
C ARG A 299 -7.81 16.33 -10.18
N ARG A 300 -6.55 16.22 -10.60
CA ARG A 300 -5.47 15.66 -9.77
C ARG A 300 -5.22 16.62 -8.61
N VAL A 301 -5.10 16.08 -7.40
CA VAL A 301 -4.85 16.89 -6.20
C VAL A 301 -3.42 16.71 -5.71
N TYR A 302 -2.95 17.68 -4.95
CA TYR A 302 -1.73 17.54 -4.15
C TYR A 302 -2.14 17.02 -2.79
N GLU A 303 -1.35 16.09 -2.26
CA GLU A 303 -1.54 15.54 -0.93
C GLU A 303 -0.27 15.69 -0.13
N VAL A 304 -0.42 16.03 1.14
CA VAL A 304 0.68 16.00 2.11
C VAL A 304 0.79 14.59 2.64
N ILE A 305 1.99 14.02 2.60
CA ILE A 305 2.30 12.71 3.18
C ILE A 305 2.69 12.94 4.64
N TYR A 306 1.98 12.25 5.53
CA TYR A 306 2.25 12.24 6.96
C TYR A 306 2.70 10.85 7.38
N VAL A 307 3.73 10.78 8.21
CA VAL A 307 4.24 9.53 8.76
C VAL A 307 4.39 9.61 10.26
N LYS A 308 4.29 8.45 10.92
CA LYS A 308 4.67 8.28 12.31
C LYS A 308 5.45 6.97 12.46
N ARG A 309 6.65 7.08 13.02
CA ARG A 309 7.48 5.92 13.35
C ARG A 309 6.88 5.21 14.54
N LEU A 310 6.70 3.89 14.43
CA LEU A 310 6.13 3.05 15.48
C LEU A 310 7.19 2.15 16.13
N ALA A 311 8.15 1.65 15.34
CA ALA A 311 9.26 0.87 15.87
C ALA A 311 10.34 1.76 16.52
N PRO A 312 11.13 1.21 17.46
CA PRO A 312 12.32 1.85 18.00
C PRO A 312 13.28 2.33 16.91
N HIS A 313 13.99 3.43 17.17
CA HIS A 313 14.98 3.98 16.23
C HIS A 313 16.05 2.95 15.83
N ALA A 314 16.46 2.08 16.75
CA ALA A 314 17.47 1.05 16.53
C ALA A 314 17.09 0.00 15.48
N ASP A 315 15.79 -0.13 15.15
CA ASP A 315 15.30 -1.07 14.14
C ASP A 315 15.46 -0.52 12.71
N PHE A 316 15.84 0.76 12.57
CA PHE A 316 16.01 1.42 11.28
C PHE A 316 17.48 1.52 10.90
N LEU A 317 17.76 1.25 9.62
CA LEU A 317 19.07 1.58 9.04
C LEU A 317 19.16 3.10 8.83
N ILE A 318 19.95 3.76 9.68
CA ILE A 318 20.11 5.21 9.62
C ILE A 318 21.01 5.59 8.45
N PRO A 319 20.56 6.50 7.56
CA PRO A 319 21.37 6.89 6.42
C PRO A 319 22.60 7.67 6.89
N THR A 320 23.77 7.29 6.37
CA THR A 320 24.99 8.07 6.55
C THR A 320 24.98 9.28 5.61
N GLY A 321 25.47 10.43 6.09
CA GLY A 321 25.44 11.68 5.32
C GLY A 321 26.12 11.61 3.94
N HIS A 322 27.13 10.75 3.77
CA HIS A 322 27.80 10.55 2.46
C HIS A 322 26.93 9.82 1.43
N ASN A 323 25.87 9.11 1.87
CA ASN A 323 24.91 8.46 0.98
C ASN A 323 23.77 9.40 0.55
N LEU A 324 23.73 10.62 1.10
CA LEU A 324 22.69 11.59 0.80
C LEU A 324 23.24 12.69 -0.11
N THR A 325 22.50 13.03 -1.16
CA THR A 325 22.75 14.28 -1.88
C THR A 325 22.49 15.48 -0.95
N PRO A 326 23.10 16.66 -1.19
CA PRO A 326 22.86 17.83 -0.34
C PRO A 326 21.38 18.18 -0.16
N THR A 327 20.57 18.03 -1.21
CA THR A 327 19.12 18.26 -1.16
C THR A 327 18.41 17.28 -0.22
N VAL A 328 18.75 16.00 -0.31
CA VAL A 328 18.14 14.94 0.52
C VAL A 328 18.62 15.03 1.96
N ALA A 329 19.90 15.36 2.18
CA ALA A 329 20.45 15.58 3.52
C ALA A 329 19.73 16.70 4.26
N ARG A 330 19.46 17.82 3.58
CA ARG A 330 18.68 18.93 4.15
C ARG A 330 17.25 18.50 4.46
N LEU A 331 16.57 17.80 3.55
CA LEU A 331 15.22 17.31 3.79
C LEU A 331 15.16 16.34 4.99
N TYR A 332 16.12 15.41 5.06
CA TYR A 332 16.25 14.48 6.18
C TYR A 332 16.45 15.22 7.50
N ALA A 333 17.38 16.20 7.53
CA ALA A 333 17.59 17.04 8.69
C ALA A 333 16.34 17.82 9.08
N ASP A 334 15.64 18.45 8.13
CA ASP A 334 14.46 19.27 8.42
C ASP A 334 13.28 18.44 8.99
N ILE A 335 13.14 17.17 8.58
CA ILE A 335 12.06 16.28 9.03
C ILE A 335 12.41 15.57 10.34
N PHE A 336 13.66 15.14 10.50
CA PHE A 336 14.10 14.28 11.60
C PHE A 336 15.02 14.98 12.61
N GLN A 337 15.16 16.31 12.53
CA GLN A 337 15.85 17.11 13.54
C GLN A 337 15.31 16.78 14.95
N GLY A 338 16.19 16.27 15.81
CA GLY A 338 15.89 15.87 17.19
C GLY A 338 15.76 14.37 17.45
N ASP A 339 15.75 13.51 16.41
CA ASP A 339 15.81 12.05 16.59
C ASP A 339 17.25 11.55 16.94
N ASP A 340 18.26 12.43 16.86
CA ASP A 340 19.68 12.17 17.15
C ASP A 340 20.14 12.52 18.59
N ASP A 341 19.28 13.03 19.48
CA ASP A 341 19.68 13.57 20.79
C ASP A 341 19.52 12.61 21.99
N THR A 342 19.71 11.30 21.79
CA THR A 342 20.03 10.39 22.92
C THR A 342 20.91 9.23 22.45
N ASN A 343 22.22 9.44 22.50
CA ASN A 343 23.21 8.38 22.60
C ASN A 343 23.86 8.45 23.97
#